data_AF-A0A3A8ZL16-F1
#
_entry.id   AF-A0A3A8ZL16-F1
#
_cell.length_a   1.000
_cell.length_b   1.000
_cell.length_c   1.000
_cell.angle_alpha   90.00
_cell.angle_beta   90.00
_cell.angle_gamma   90.00
#
_symmetry.space_group_name_H-M   'P 1'
#
loop_
_entity.id
_entity.type
_entity.pdbx_description
1 polymer ?
#
loop_
_entity_poly.entity_id
_entity_poly.type
_entity_poly.pdbx_seq_one_letter_code
_entity_poly.pdbx_strand_id
1 'polypeptide(L)'
;MRKIESTTEEDRKAITEDMITVADKMALADLQNKKFLDRLGIGRMEMSDADAALHYAVMDLNKRGGGSDLKSAAHIEEYCKYYQNFIKREIEIINPDVVVWLGTKTYDMELHSKYLGAECEKDKRYFIIDHKKVPILRMWHTSYYQGHIEPLPGYSNRIVGKLCEKCLEELEKYNICLF
;
A
#
# COMPACT_ATOMS: atom_id res chain seq x y z
N MET A 1 -38.09 -11.68 11.61
CA MET A 1 -36.86 -12.51 11.57
C MET A 1 -36.45 -12.69 10.11
N ARG A 2 -35.38 -12.04 9.64
CA ARG A 2 -34.79 -12.37 8.33
C ARG A 2 -33.88 -13.58 8.50
N LYS A 3 -34.14 -14.65 7.74
CA LYS A 3 -33.26 -15.82 7.65
C LYS A 3 -31.92 -15.38 7.07
N ILE A 4 -30.84 -15.70 7.76
CA ILE A 4 -29.48 -15.60 7.23
C ILE A 4 -29.35 -16.78 6.25
N GLU A 5 -29.22 -16.50 4.96
CA GLU A 5 -28.92 -17.53 3.95
C GLU A 5 -27.57 -18.17 4.31
N SER A 6 -27.60 -19.46 4.61
CA SER A 6 -26.39 -20.24 4.87
C SER A 6 -25.66 -20.45 3.54
N THR A 7 -24.43 -19.94 3.44
CA THR A 7 -23.54 -20.13 2.29
C THR A 7 -23.41 -21.61 1.95
N THR A 8 -23.62 -21.95 0.68
CA THR A 8 -23.63 -23.33 0.19
C THR A 8 -22.22 -23.93 0.23
N GLU A 9 -22.12 -25.26 0.18
CA GLU A 9 -20.82 -25.95 0.16
C GLU A 9 -19.98 -25.59 -1.06
N GLU A 10 -20.64 -25.30 -2.19
CA GLU A 10 -20.02 -24.84 -3.42
C GLU A 10 -19.44 -23.43 -3.26
N ASP A 11 -20.17 -22.51 -2.61
CA ASP A 11 -19.66 -21.16 -2.29
C ASP A 11 -18.44 -21.22 -1.38
N ARG A 12 -18.45 -22.10 -0.36
CA ARG A 12 -17.30 -22.29 0.54
C ARG A 12 -16.08 -22.82 -0.19
N LYS A 13 -16.29 -23.73 -1.15
CA LYS A 13 -15.20 -24.29 -1.97
C LYS A 13 -14.61 -23.24 -2.92
N ALA A 14 -15.46 -22.46 -3.59
CA ALA A 14 -15.02 -21.35 -4.45
C ALA A 14 -14.22 -20.30 -3.67
N ILE A 15 -14.68 -19.93 -2.46
CA ILE A 15 -13.95 -19.01 -1.57
C ILE A 15 -12.59 -19.58 -1.18
N THR A 16 -12.51 -20.88 -0.90
CA THR A 16 -11.25 -21.55 -0.52
C THR A 16 -10.26 -21.58 -1.70
N GLU A 17 -10.73 -21.88 -2.90
CA GLU A 17 -9.91 -21.87 -4.13
C GLU A 17 -9.41 -20.47 -4.49
N ASP A 18 -10.26 -19.44 -4.31
CA ASP A 18 -9.86 -18.04 -4.47
C ASP A 18 -8.81 -17.63 -3.43
N MET A 19 -8.95 -18.04 -2.17
CA MET A 19 -7.98 -17.74 -1.11
C MET A 19 -6.61 -18.40 -1.36
N ILE A 20 -6.59 -19.64 -1.86
CA ILE A 20 -5.35 -20.32 -2.26
C ILE A 20 -4.70 -19.57 -3.43
N THR A 21 -5.48 -19.17 -4.43
CA THR A 21 -4.99 -18.39 -5.58
C THR A 21 -4.43 -17.03 -5.17
N VAL A 22 -5.04 -16.37 -4.18
CA VAL A 22 -4.54 -15.11 -3.62
C VAL A 22 -3.23 -15.34 -2.86
N ALA A 23 -3.14 -16.39 -2.05
CA ALA A 23 -1.92 -16.75 -1.32
C ALA A 23 -0.75 -17.05 -2.28
N ASP A 24 -1.00 -17.79 -3.37
CA ASP A 24 0.01 -18.09 -4.39
C ASP A 24 0.51 -16.82 -5.10
N LYS A 25 -0.41 -15.88 -5.39
CA LYS A 25 -0.04 -14.57 -5.96
C LYS A 25 0.76 -13.71 -5.00
N MET A 26 0.45 -13.76 -3.70
CA MET A 26 1.23 -13.07 -2.67
C MET A 26 2.64 -13.65 -2.54
N ALA A 27 2.78 -14.98 -2.54
CA ALA A 27 4.08 -15.64 -2.52
C ALA A 27 4.92 -15.32 -3.77
N LEU A 28 4.28 -15.23 -4.96
CA LEU A 28 4.94 -14.83 -6.20
C LEU A 28 5.38 -13.36 -6.20
N ALA A 29 4.56 -12.46 -5.65
CA ALA A 29 4.90 -11.04 -5.52
C ALA A 29 6.09 -10.83 -4.56
N ASP A 30 6.10 -11.53 -3.42
CA ASP A 30 7.23 -11.53 -2.48
C ASP A 30 8.52 -12.02 -3.15
N LEU A 31 8.44 -13.08 -3.96
CA LEU A 31 9.57 -13.61 -4.71
C LEU A 31 10.08 -12.65 -5.81
N GLN A 32 9.17 -11.90 -6.45
CA GLN A 32 9.54 -10.88 -7.44
C GLN A 32 10.19 -9.65 -6.79
N ASN A 33 9.70 -9.22 -5.62
CA ASN A 33 10.28 -8.13 -4.84
C ASN A 33 11.72 -8.47 -4.40
N LYS A 34 11.95 -9.69 -3.89
CA LYS A 34 13.31 -10.17 -3.55
C LYS A 34 14.27 -10.12 -4.75
N LYS A 35 13.81 -10.57 -5.93
CA LYS A 35 14.61 -10.53 -7.17
C LYS A 35 14.83 -9.12 -7.71
N PHE A 36 13.94 -8.17 -7.41
CA PHE A 36 14.09 -6.77 -7.78
C PHE A 36 15.19 -6.09 -6.94
N LEU A 37 15.24 -6.39 -5.64
CA LEU A 37 16.22 -5.85 -4.70
C LEU A 37 17.64 -6.35 -4.99
N ASP A 38 17.81 -7.64 -5.33
CA ASP A 38 19.11 -8.20 -5.75
C ASP A 38 19.72 -7.48 -6.97
N ARG A 39 18.91 -6.81 -7.80
CA ARG A 39 19.37 -6.11 -9.01
C ARG A 39 19.86 -4.68 -8.76
N LEU A 40 19.62 -4.13 -7.57
CA LEU A 40 19.92 -2.72 -7.27
C LEU A 40 21.24 -2.49 -6.54
N GLY A 41 22.07 -3.52 -6.37
CA GLY A 41 23.27 -3.55 -5.51
C GLY A 41 24.06 -2.23 -5.34
N ILE A 42 23.84 -1.53 -4.22
CA ILE A 42 24.58 -0.31 -3.85
C ILE A 42 24.91 -0.32 -2.35
N GLY A 43 26.21 -0.14 -2.01
CA GLY A 43 26.70 0.26 -0.67
C GLY A 43 26.84 1.80 -0.59
N ARG A 44 26.91 2.47 0.57
CA ARG A 44 27.59 2.13 1.83
C ARG A 44 27.05 3.00 2.99
N MET A 45 27.17 2.41 4.18
CA MET A 45 27.15 2.97 5.55
C MET A 45 25.83 2.88 6.32
N GLU A 46 24.91 2.04 5.89
CA GLU A 46 23.55 2.03 6.41
C GLU A 46 23.05 0.57 6.33
N MET A 47 22.00 0.26 7.09
CA MET A 47 21.29 -1.04 7.07
C MET A 47 21.28 -1.62 5.64
N SER A 48 21.72 -2.88 5.45
CA SER A 48 21.79 -3.45 4.11
C SER A 48 20.39 -3.52 3.48
N ASP A 49 20.26 -3.48 2.14
CA ASP A 49 18.95 -3.60 1.48
C ASP A 49 18.18 -4.85 1.95
N ALA A 50 18.91 -5.93 2.26
CA ALA A 50 18.36 -7.16 2.80
C ALA A 50 17.82 -6.99 4.23
N ASP A 51 18.51 -6.23 5.07
CA ASP A 51 18.06 -5.91 6.43
C ASP A 51 16.88 -4.93 6.38
N ALA A 52 16.91 -3.92 5.49
CA ALA A 52 15.80 -2.98 5.28
C ALA A 52 14.53 -3.70 4.80
N ALA A 53 14.67 -4.72 3.94
CA ALA A 53 13.56 -5.55 3.47
C ALA A 53 12.84 -6.33 4.58
N LEU A 54 13.46 -6.51 5.75
CA LEU A 54 12.80 -7.11 6.92
C LEU A 54 11.83 -6.14 7.61
N HIS A 55 11.90 -4.85 7.30
CA HIS A 55 11.17 -3.79 8.01
C HIS A 55 10.05 -3.15 7.19
N TYR A 56 9.77 -3.63 5.97
CA TYR A 56 8.64 -3.17 5.19
C TYR A 56 7.92 -4.31 4.47
N ALA A 57 6.66 -4.07 4.14
CA ALA A 57 5.86 -4.91 3.26
C ALA A 57 5.34 -4.06 2.09
N VAL A 58 5.24 -4.67 0.91
CA VAL A 58 4.63 -4.04 -0.26
C VAL A 58 3.37 -4.81 -0.62
N MET A 59 2.27 -4.08 -0.78
CA MET A 59 1.02 -4.64 -1.26
C MET A 59 0.41 -3.75 -2.34
N ASP A 60 -0.11 -4.38 -3.39
CA ASP A 60 -0.91 -3.68 -4.41
C ASP A 60 -2.38 -3.63 -4.00
N LEU A 61 -2.98 -2.44 -4.11
CA LEU A 61 -4.42 -2.28 -3.88
C LEU A 61 -5.25 -3.04 -4.93
N ASN A 62 -4.75 -3.15 -6.16
CA ASN A 62 -5.37 -3.91 -7.24
C ASN A 62 -4.43 -5.03 -7.71
N LYS A 63 -4.77 -6.28 -7.39
CA LYS A 63 -3.95 -7.47 -7.74
C LYS A 63 -4.27 -8.07 -9.12
N ARG A 64 -5.16 -7.47 -9.91
CA ARG A 64 -5.52 -7.96 -11.27
C ARG A 64 -4.59 -7.43 -12.37
N GLY A 65 -3.68 -6.52 -12.03
CA GLY A 65 -2.94 -5.74 -13.02
C GLY A 65 -3.86 -4.74 -13.74
N GLY A 66 -3.27 -3.85 -14.52
CA GLY A 66 -4.02 -2.87 -15.30
C GLY A 66 -3.20 -2.36 -16.49
N GLY A 67 -3.86 -2.20 -17.64
CA GLY A 67 -3.30 -1.47 -18.77
C GLY A 67 -3.22 0.04 -18.48
N SER A 68 -2.53 0.79 -19.34
CA SER A 68 -2.27 2.23 -19.17
C SER A 68 -3.51 3.14 -19.19
N ASP A 69 -4.73 2.62 -19.36
CA ASP A 69 -5.93 3.43 -19.50
C ASP A 69 -6.58 3.76 -18.14
N LEU A 70 -5.97 4.73 -17.44
CA LEU A 70 -6.42 5.31 -16.16
C LEU A 70 -7.55 6.35 -16.31
N LYS A 71 -8.30 6.33 -17.42
CA LYS A 71 -9.30 7.37 -17.75
C LYS A 71 -10.41 7.50 -16.71
N SER A 72 -10.69 6.45 -15.95
CA SER A 72 -11.33 6.57 -14.64
C SER A 72 -10.66 5.62 -13.66
N ALA A 73 -10.34 6.11 -12.45
CA ALA A 73 -9.90 5.25 -11.37
C ALA A 73 -11.06 4.41 -10.78
N ALA A 74 -12.22 4.41 -11.43
CA ALA A 74 -13.43 3.68 -11.03
C ALA A 74 -13.18 2.18 -10.87
N HIS A 75 -12.38 1.58 -11.76
CA HIS A 75 -12.03 0.16 -11.64
C HIS A 75 -11.26 -0.15 -10.34
N ILE A 76 -10.44 0.78 -9.85
CA ILE A 76 -9.71 0.63 -8.57
C ILE A 76 -10.70 0.74 -7.41
N GLU A 77 -11.66 1.66 -7.49
CA GLU A 77 -12.72 1.78 -6.48
C GLU A 77 -13.59 0.52 -6.41
N GLU A 78 -14.03 0.00 -7.56
CA GLU A 78 -14.80 -1.24 -7.63
C GLU A 78 -14.02 -2.43 -7.07
N TYR A 79 -12.74 -2.53 -7.41
CA TYR A 79 -11.87 -3.58 -6.87
C TYR A 79 -11.74 -3.46 -5.34
N CYS A 80 -11.44 -2.25 -4.84
CA CYS A 80 -11.32 -1.99 -3.41
C CYS A 80 -12.62 -2.33 -2.67
N LYS A 81 -13.77 -1.93 -3.22
CA LYS A 81 -15.09 -2.25 -2.67
C LYS A 81 -15.35 -3.76 -2.62
N TYR A 82 -15.06 -4.49 -3.70
CA TYR A 82 -15.32 -5.92 -3.78
C TYR A 82 -14.40 -6.73 -2.87
N TYR A 83 -13.11 -6.38 -2.84
CA TYR A 83 -12.07 -7.12 -2.10
C TYR A 83 -11.71 -6.51 -0.74
N GLN A 84 -12.49 -5.55 -0.23
CA GLN A 84 -12.19 -4.79 1.00
C GLN A 84 -11.81 -5.68 2.19
N ASN A 85 -12.50 -6.80 2.41
CA ASN A 85 -12.22 -7.67 3.55
C ASN A 85 -10.85 -8.35 3.43
N PHE A 86 -10.43 -8.73 2.23
CA PHE A 86 -9.12 -9.31 1.99
C PHE A 86 -8.01 -8.27 2.13
N ILE A 87 -8.23 -7.07 1.60
CA ILE A 87 -7.28 -5.95 1.71
C ILE A 87 -7.09 -5.57 3.19
N LYS A 88 -8.19 -5.42 3.93
CA LYS A 88 -8.14 -5.16 5.38
C LYS A 88 -7.41 -6.28 6.13
N ARG A 89 -7.72 -7.54 5.82
CA ARG A 89 -7.08 -8.68 6.46
C ARG A 89 -5.56 -8.72 6.21
N GLU A 90 -5.12 -8.37 5.01
CA GLU A 90 -3.70 -8.25 4.68
C GLU A 90 -3.02 -7.13 5.48
N ILE A 91 -3.65 -5.96 5.58
CA ILE A 91 -3.16 -4.85 6.41
C ILE A 91 -3.07 -5.26 7.89
N GLU A 92 -4.07 -5.97 8.42
CA GLU A 92 -4.06 -6.50 9.80
C GLU A 92 -2.94 -7.51 10.03
N ILE A 93 -2.67 -8.41 9.07
CA ILE A 93 -1.60 -9.41 9.17
C ILE A 93 -0.22 -8.74 9.14
N ILE A 94 -0.05 -7.72 8.30
CA ILE A 94 1.18 -6.93 8.23
C ILE A 94 1.39 -6.15 9.54
N ASN A 95 0.30 -5.67 10.15
CA ASN A 95 0.29 -4.85 11.37
C ASN A 95 1.34 -3.71 11.32
N PRO A 96 1.27 -2.83 10.30
CA PRO A 96 2.31 -1.83 10.08
C PRO A 96 2.26 -0.71 11.12
N ASP A 97 3.42 -0.12 11.43
CA ASP A 97 3.50 1.10 12.23
C ASP A 97 3.15 2.36 11.42
N VAL A 98 3.31 2.29 10.08
CA VAL A 98 2.95 3.35 9.13
C VAL A 98 2.56 2.72 7.79
N VAL A 99 1.54 3.29 7.13
CA VAL A 99 1.17 2.92 5.77
C VAL A 99 1.60 4.02 4.81
N VAL A 100 2.38 3.66 3.79
CA VAL A 100 2.77 4.57 2.72
C VAL A 100 1.87 4.33 1.51
N TRP A 101 0.92 5.24 1.26
CA TRP A 101 -0.05 5.07 0.17
C TRP A 101 0.50 5.68 -1.14
N LEU A 102 1.00 4.82 -2.03
CA LEU A 102 1.63 5.21 -3.29
C LEU A 102 0.58 5.51 -4.38
N GLY A 103 0.18 6.78 -4.50
CA GLY A 103 -0.74 7.23 -5.53
C GLY A 103 -1.73 8.26 -4.99
N THR A 104 -1.43 9.54 -5.21
CA THR A 104 -2.27 10.65 -4.76
C THR A 104 -3.70 10.56 -5.29
N LYS A 105 -3.90 10.16 -6.55
CA LYS A 105 -5.23 10.01 -7.13
C LYS A 105 -6.10 8.99 -6.38
N THR A 106 -5.55 7.83 -6.02
CA THR A 106 -6.30 6.78 -5.30
C THR A 106 -6.45 7.10 -3.81
N TYR A 107 -5.50 7.84 -3.24
CA TYR A 107 -5.64 8.42 -1.91
C TYR A 107 -6.81 9.43 -1.88
N ASP A 108 -6.85 10.37 -2.82
CA ASP A 108 -7.86 11.44 -2.88
C ASP A 108 -9.28 10.93 -3.21
N MET A 109 -9.39 9.67 -3.66
CA MET A 109 -10.68 8.99 -3.78
C MET A 109 -11.23 8.49 -2.44
N GLU A 110 -10.45 8.59 -1.37
CA GLU A 110 -10.79 8.21 0.01
C GLU A 110 -11.09 6.71 0.18
N LEU A 111 -10.45 5.86 -0.63
CA LEU A 111 -10.69 4.41 -0.61
C LEU A 111 -10.39 3.78 0.75
N HIS A 112 -9.34 4.29 1.43
CA HIS A 112 -8.97 3.88 2.78
C HIS A 112 -10.13 4.07 3.79
N SER A 113 -10.86 5.18 3.68
CA SER A 113 -11.94 5.48 4.63
C SER A 113 -13.28 4.89 4.20
N LYS A 114 -13.60 4.95 2.90
CA LYS A 114 -14.86 4.43 2.35
C LYS A 114 -15.02 2.91 2.50
N TYR A 115 -13.94 2.15 2.30
CA TYR A 115 -14.01 0.68 2.21
C TYR A 115 -13.09 -0.03 3.20
N LEU A 116 -11.94 0.57 3.54
CA LEU A 116 -10.94 -0.10 4.37
C LEU A 116 -11.05 0.26 5.87
N GLY A 117 -11.96 1.17 6.24
CA GLY A 117 -12.25 1.51 7.63
C GLY A 117 -11.24 2.47 8.27
N ALA A 118 -10.51 3.26 7.48
CA ALA A 118 -9.67 4.32 8.01
C ALA A 118 -10.51 5.45 8.64
N GLU A 119 -10.04 5.95 9.78
CA GLU A 119 -10.57 7.14 10.43
C GLU A 119 -9.95 8.40 9.86
N CYS A 120 -10.72 9.49 9.87
CA CYS A 120 -10.32 10.79 9.36
C CYS A 120 -10.23 11.81 10.49
N GLU A 121 -9.09 12.46 10.63
CA GLU A 121 -8.91 13.60 11.53
C GLU A 121 -8.32 14.77 10.75
N LYS A 122 -9.17 15.76 10.44
CA LYS A 122 -8.81 16.87 9.54
C LYS A 122 -8.25 16.31 8.21
N ASP A 123 -7.00 16.62 7.91
CA ASP A 123 -6.25 16.22 6.73
C ASP A 123 -5.45 14.92 6.90
N LYS A 124 -5.54 14.29 8.08
CA LYS A 124 -4.86 13.03 8.41
C LYS A 124 -5.82 11.85 8.32
N ARG A 125 -5.26 10.67 8.03
CA ARG A 125 -5.95 9.40 7.85
C ARG A 125 -5.22 8.32 8.63
N TYR A 126 -5.99 7.45 9.27
CA TYR A 126 -5.45 6.42 10.14
C TYR A 126 -6.19 5.11 10.02
N PHE A 127 -5.49 3.99 9.96
CA PHE A 127 -6.08 2.70 10.28
C PHE A 127 -6.06 2.50 11.80
N ILE A 128 -7.10 1.86 12.34
CA ILE A 128 -7.11 1.39 13.73
C ILE A 128 -6.84 -0.11 13.70
N ILE A 129 -5.63 -0.52 14.07
CA ILE A 129 -5.16 -1.91 14.04
C ILE A 129 -4.68 -2.27 15.44
N ASP A 130 -5.24 -3.31 16.07
CA ASP A 130 -4.89 -3.71 17.44
C ASP A 130 -4.88 -2.53 18.45
N HIS A 131 -5.89 -1.65 18.35
CA HIS A 131 -6.00 -0.41 19.14
C HIS A 131 -4.87 0.62 18.91
N LYS A 132 -3.96 0.38 17.97
CA LYS A 132 -2.96 1.33 17.50
C LYS A 132 -3.55 2.17 16.38
N LYS A 133 -3.16 3.44 16.37
CA LYS A 133 -3.54 4.40 15.35
C LYS A 133 -2.41 4.52 14.33
N VAL A 134 -2.57 3.85 13.20
CA VAL A 134 -1.55 3.69 12.17
C VAL A 134 -1.72 4.78 11.10
N PRO A 135 -0.79 5.73 10.95
CA PRO A 135 -0.88 6.82 9.99
C PRO A 135 -0.79 6.33 8.54
N ILE A 136 -1.54 6.98 7.65
CA ILE A 136 -1.52 6.72 6.20
C ILE A 136 -0.93 7.93 5.48
N LEU A 137 0.30 7.81 4.99
CA LEU A 137 1.03 8.88 4.31
C LEU A 137 0.60 8.98 2.84
N ARG A 138 0.26 10.20 2.39
CA ARG A 138 -0.16 10.45 1.01
C ARG A 138 1.05 10.66 0.10
N MET A 139 1.47 9.62 -0.60
CA MET A 139 2.66 9.66 -1.47
C MET A 139 2.34 9.70 -2.95
N TRP A 140 3.28 10.21 -3.75
CA TRP A 140 3.27 9.97 -5.20
C TRP A 140 3.54 8.50 -5.49
N HIS A 141 2.99 8.03 -6.61
CA HIS A 141 3.42 6.76 -7.16
C HIS A 141 4.89 6.84 -7.58
N THR A 142 5.65 5.75 -7.42
CA THR A 142 7.10 5.72 -7.73
C THR A 142 7.40 6.00 -9.21
N SER A 143 6.41 5.79 -10.09
CA SER A 143 6.49 6.13 -11.52
C SER A 143 6.13 7.59 -11.85
N TYR A 144 5.93 8.46 -10.85
CA TYR A 144 5.57 9.86 -11.06
C TYR A 144 6.81 10.69 -11.40
N TYR A 145 7.13 10.78 -12.69
CA TYR A 145 8.33 11.46 -13.17
C TYR A 145 8.11 12.94 -13.54
N GLN A 146 6.85 13.38 -13.66
CA GLN A 146 6.47 14.63 -14.32
C GLN A 146 6.41 15.87 -13.41
N GLY A 147 6.51 15.72 -12.09
CA GLY A 147 6.46 16.87 -11.17
C GLY A 147 7.71 17.76 -11.25
N HIS A 148 7.52 19.08 -11.36
CA HIS A 148 8.59 20.09 -11.26
C HIS A 148 8.93 20.41 -9.79
N ILE A 149 9.31 19.39 -9.04
CA ILE A 149 9.63 19.53 -7.62
C ILE A 149 11.14 19.42 -7.45
N GLU A 150 11.72 20.26 -6.60
CA GLU A 150 13.14 20.17 -6.31
C GLU A 150 13.39 18.90 -5.47
N PRO A 151 14.32 18.04 -5.88
CA PRO A 151 14.67 16.87 -5.08
C PRO A 151 15.38 17.32 -3.79
N LEU A 152 15.29 16.50 -2.74
CA LEU A 152 16.17 16.67 -1.58
C LEU A 152 17.65 16.73 -2.00
N PRO A 153 18.45 17.64 -1.41
CA PRO A 153 19.89 17.67 -1.61
C PRO A 153 20.54 16.33 -1.22
N GLY A 154 21.62 15.97 -1.91
CA GLY A 154 22.42 14.76 -1.60
C GLY A 154 22.00 13.49 -2.35
N TYR A 155 20.86 13.49 -3.05
CA TYR A 155 20.43 12.35 -3.87
C TYR A 155 20.96 12.45 -5.31
N SER A 156 21.70 11.44 -5.75
CA SER A 156 22.16 11.31 -7.14
C SER A 156 21.01 11.02 -8.11
N ASN A 157 19.97 10.31 -7.64
CA ASN A 157 18.75 10.06 -8.37
C ASN A 157 17.68 11.10 -8.01
N ARG A 158 17.38 11.99 -8.96
CA ARG A 158 16.38 13.06 -8.80
C ARG A 158 14.98 12.55 -8.46
N ILE A 159 14.59 11.37 -8.95
CA ILE A 159 13.26 10.80 -8.67
C ILE A 159 13.20 10.34 -7.20
N VAL A 160 14.24 9.66 -6.73
CA VAL A 160 14.36 9.24 -5.33
C VAL A 160 14.37 10.47 -4.42
N GLY A 161 15.18 11.49 -4.72
CA GLY A 161 15.22 12.72 -3.92
C GLY A 161 13.86 13.44 -3.83
N LYS A 162 13.06 13.43 -4.91
CA LYS A 162 11.68 13.96 -4.88
C LYS A 162 10.75 13.11 -4.02
N LEU A 163 10.82 11.79 -4.12
CA LEU A 163 9.99 10.90 -3.30
C LEU A 163 10.35 11.05 -1.82
N CYS A 164 11.63 11.17 -1.49
CA CYS A 164 12.08 11.44 -0.14
C CYS A 164 11.59 12.81 0.38
N GLU A 165 11.64 13.87 -0.44
CA GLU A 165 11.06 15.18 -0.09
C GLU A 165 9.58 15.06 0.28
N LYS A 166 8.79 14.37 -0.55
CA LYS A 166 7.36 14.17 -0.28
C LYS A 166 7.11 13.33 0.97
N CYS A 167 7.98 12.36 1.22
CA CYS A 167 7.90 11.52 2.41
C CYS A 167 8.13 12.36 3.67
N LEU A 168 9.15 13.22 3.69
CA LEU A 168 9.42 14.13 4.80
C LEU A 168 8.23 15.05 5.07
N GLU A 169 7.66 15.67 4.03
CA GLU A 169 6.47 16.52 4.17
C GLU A 169 5.30 15.78 4.86
N GLU A 170 5.03 14.54 4.46
CA GLU A 170 3.98 13.74 5.11
C GLU A 170 4.37 13.31 6.52
N LEU A 171 5.61 12.92 6.78
CA LEU A 171 6.07 12.55 8.13
C LEU A 171 5.94 13.73 9.10
N GLU A 172 6.37 14.92 8.70
CA GLU A 172 6.20 16.17 9.46
C GLU A 172 4.72 16.47 9.72
N LYS A 173 3.87 16.35 8.70
CA LYS A 173 2.42 16.48 8.85
C LYS A 173 1.88 15.55 9.94
N TYR A 174 2.37 14.32 10.04
CA TYR A 174 1.93 13.36 11.08
C TYR A 174 2.69 13.49 12.41
N ASN A 175 3.64 14.42 12.55
CA ASN A 175 4.56 14.54 13.68
C ASN A 175 5.36 13.25 13.95
N ILE A 176 5.72 12.54 12.87
CA ILE A 176 6.55 11.33 12.94
C ILE A 176 8.00 11.78 12.77
N CYS A 177 8.80 11.58 13.82
CA CYS A 177 10.21 11.96 13.80
C CYS A 177 11.06 10.84 13.17
N LEU A 178 11.90 11.20 12.21
CA LEU A 178 12.98 10.34 11.73
C LEU A 178 14.20 10.61 12.61
N PHE A 179 14.26 9.92 13.76
CA PHE A 179 15.32 9.98 14.78
C PHE A 179 15.36 11.26 15.62
#